data_AF-A0A519JT62-F1
#
_entry.id   AF-A0A519JT62-F1
#
_cell.length_a   1.000
_cell.length_b   1.000
_cell.length_c   1.000
_cell.angle_alpha   90.00
_cell.angle_beta   90.00
_cell.angle_gamma   90.00
#
_symmetry.space_group_name_H-M   'P 1'
#
loop_
_entity.id
_entity.type
_entity.pdbx_description
1 polymer ?
#
loop_
_entity_poly.entity_id
_entity_poly.type
_entity_poly.pdbx_seq_one_letter_code
_entity_poly.pdbx_strand_id
1 'polypeptide(L)'
;MLKIRLARGGAKKRPYYYIVVADSHSPRDGKFIERVGSYNPMLPRDGEQKRVVLKADRISEWLAKGAQPTDRVARFLSQDEALAGKVKWTQSNNPNKAQPGKKAQERAAERAQREADRAEAEAAAKVEAAEAAVRAKEEAAAAAEAAKNAPAVEEAPAEEAAAEEAPAAEAAAEEAPAAEEATEEKSEG
;
A
#
# COMPACT_ATOMS: atom_id res chain seq x y z
N MET A 1 -36.42 17.73 12.80
CA MET A 1 -35.16 18.30 13.36
C MET A 1 -34.64 19.34 12.39
N LEU A 2 -34.21 20.49 12.89
CA LEU A 2 -33.63 21.54 12.06
C LEU A 2 -32.25 21.12 11.53
N LYS A 3 -32.07 21.19 10.21
CA LYS A 3 -30.81 20.86 9.54
C LYS A 3 -30.33 22.01 8.66
N ILE A 4 -29.01 22.23 8.66
CA ILE A 4 -28.34 23.06 7.65
C ILE A 4 -27.87 22.14 6.53
N ARG A 5 -28.50 22.23 5.37
CA ARG A 5 -28.33 21.29 4.26
C ARG A 5 -28.13 22.00 2.92
N LEU A 6 -27.65 21.23 1.94
CA LEU A 6 -27.56 21.68 0.55
C LEU A 6 -28.88 21.40 -0.16
N ALA A 7 -29.51 22.45 -0.68
CA ALA A 7 -30.59 22.35 -1.66
C ALA A 7 -30.00 22.50 -3.06
N ARG A 8 -30.38 21.64 -3.99
CA ARG A 8 -29.91 21.70 -5.38
C ARG A 8 -30.77 22.68 -6.16
N GLY A 9 -30.09 23.57 -6.86
CA GLY A 9 -30.64 24.40 -7.93
C GLY A 9 -29.79 24.30 -9.18
N GLY A 10 -29.94 25.30 -10.05
CA GLY A 10 -29.26 25.36 -11.34
C GLY A 10 -29.95 24.53 -12.42
N ALA A 11 -29.30 24.47 -13.58
CA ALA A 11 -29.82 23.80 -14.76
C ALA A 11 -29.27 22.38 -14.91
N LYS A 12 -29.84 21.61 -15.86
CA LYS A 12 -29.27 20.32 -16.27
C LYS A 12 -27.80 20.49 -16.66
N LYS A 13 -26.93 19.60 -16.16
CA LYS A 13 -25.46 19.64 -16.33
C LYS A 13 -24.75 20.88 -15.75
N ARG A 14 -25.45 21.77 -15.02
CA ARG A 14 -24.85 22.93 -14.36
C ARG A 14 -25.36 23.02 -12.91
N PRO A 15 -24.83 22.17 -12.00
CA PRO A 15 -25.30 22.12 -10.62
C PRO A 15 -24.91 23.39 -9.86
N TYR A 16 -25.87 23.95 -9.12
CA TYR A 16 -25.64 25.01 -8.14
C TYR A 16 -26.30 24.60 -6.83
N TYR A 17 -25.70 24.89 -5.69
CA TYR A 17 -26.28 24.53 -4.40
C TYR A 17 -26.51 25.76 -3.54
N TYR A 18 -27.66 25.79 -2.87
CA TYR A 18 -27.94 26.75 -1.82
C TYR A 18 -27.73 26.07 -0.46
N ILE A 19 -27.11 26.80 0.47
CA ILE A 19 -27.01 26.35 1.86
C ILE A 19 -28.23 26.93 2.58
N VAL A 20 -29.13 26.04 2.99
CA VAL A 20 -30.43 26.40 3.56
C VAL A 20 -30.63 25.76 4.92
N VAL A 21 -31.35 26.46 5.77
CA VAL A 21 -31.85 25.94 7.04
C VAL A 21 -33.27 25.45 6.81
N ALA A 22 -33.51 24.16 7.03
CA ALA A 22 -34.81 23.54 6.82
C ALA A 22 -35.07 22.44 7.86
N ASP A 23 -36.34 22.10 8.06
CA ASP A 23 -36.66 20.89 8.82
C ASP A 23 -36.28 19.63 8.03
N SER A 24 -35.90 18.57 8.74
CA SER A 24 -35.50 17.28 8.18
C SER A 24 -36.57 16.63 7.31
N HIS A 25 -37.86 16.84 7.59
CA HIS A 25 -38.96 16.23 6.85
C HIS A 25 -39.32 17.00 5.57
N SER A 26 -38.86 18.24 5.43
CA SER A 26 -39.11 19.03 4.22
C SER A 26 -38.39 18.41 3.01
N PRO A 27 -39.00 18.42 1.81
CA PRO A 27 -38.36 17.93 0.58
C PRO A 27 -37.07 18.69 0.28
N ARG A 28 -36.09 18.05 -0.38
CA ARG A 28 -34.71 18.56 -0.56
C ARG A 28 -34.66 20.01 -1.05
N ASP A 29 -35.40 20.29 -2.12
CA ASP A 29 -35.38 21.59 -2.82
C ASP A 29 -36.66 22.41 -2.62
N GLY A 30 -37.51 22.03 -1.66
CA GLY A 30 -38.78 22.72 -1.40
C GLY A 30 -38.68 23.73 -0.27
N LYS A 31 -39.67 23.72 0.64
CA LYS A 31 -39.79 24.71 1.72
C LYS A 31 -38.58 24.68 2.65
N PHE A 32 -37.95 25.84 2.81
CA PHE A 32 -36.90 26.13 3.78
C PHE A 32 -37.28 27.36 4.62
N ILE A 33 -36.56 27.57 5.71
CA ILE A 33 -36.78 28.69 6.64
C ILE A 33 -35.95 29.89 6.19
N GLU A 34 -34.63 29.69 6.01
CA GLU A 34 -33.71 30.75 5.62
C GLU A 34 -32.59 30.23 4.72
N ARG A 35 -32.18 31.07 3.75
CA ARG A 35 -30.98 30.84 2.92
C ARG A 35 -29.77 31.54 3.52
N VAL A 36 -28.84 30.75 4.02
CA VAL A 36 -27.66 31.19 4.77
C VAL A 36 -26.36 31.15 3.95
N GLY A 37 -26.40 30.63 2.73
CA GLY A 37 -25.23 30.64 1.85
C GLY A 37 -25.48 29.98 0.50
N SER A 38 -24.39 29.77 -0.24
CA SER A 38 -24.37 29.06 -1.51
C SER A 38 -23.05 28.33 -1.74
N TYR A 39 -23.10 27.33 -2.62
CA TYR A 39 -21.96 26.54 -3.03
C TYR A 39 -22.04 26.25 -4.53
N ASN A 40 -21.01 26.66 -5.26
CA ASN A 40 -20.86 26.40 -6.68
C ASN A 40 -19.71 25.41 -6.93
N PRO A 41 -19.99 24.14 -7.27
CA PRO A 41 -18.95 23.14 -7.53
C PRO A 41 -18.17 23.40 -8.83
N MET A 42 -18.69 24.22 -9.75
CA MET A 42 -18.07 24.51 -11.05
C MET A 42 -16.91 25.49 -10.97
N LEU A 43 -16.87 26.33 -9.93
CA LEU A 43 -15.75 27.25 -9.72
C LEU A 43 -14.53 26.48 -9.20
N PRO A 44 -13.29 26.86 -9.54
CA PRO A 44 -12.08 26.28 -8.94
C PRO A 44 -11.99 26.58 -7.43
N ARG A 45 -11.07 25.92 -6.70
CA ARG A 45 -10.88 26.21 -5.25
C ARG A 45 -10.15 27.52 -5.04
N ASP A 46 -9.11 27.77 -5.83
CA ASP A 46 -8.18 28.90 -5.70
C ASP A 46 -8.47 30.04 -6.70
N GLY A 47 -9.73 30.19 -7.13
CA GLY A 47 -10.13 31.23 -8.07
C GLY A 47 -10.54 32.55 -7.40
N GLU A 48 -10.64 33.62 -8.20
CA GLU A 48 -11.10 34.95 -7.76
C GLU A 48 -12.49 34.91 -7.11
N GLN A 49 -13.40 34.10 -7.66
CA GLN A 49 -14.74 33.93 -7.12
C GLN A 49 -14.78 32.82 -6.08
N LYS A 50 -15.27 33.15 -4.88
CA LYS A 50 -15.44 32.18 -3.80
C LYS A 50 -16.41 31.07 -4.21
N ARG A 51 -15.88 29.84 -4.24
CA ARG A 51 -16.63 28.59 -4.47
C ARG A 51 -17.78 28.41 -3.47
N VAL A 52 -17.58 28.84 -2.21
CA VAL A 52 -18.54 28.76 -1.11
C VAL A 52 -18.75 30.16 -0.54
N VAL A 53 -20.00 30.58 -0.38
CA VAL A 53 -20.37 31.85 0.24
C VAL A 53 -21.23 31.57 1.45
N LEU A 54 -20.80 32.03 2.63
CA LEU A 54 -21.43 31.78 3.92
C LEU A 54 -21.79 33.11 4.59
N LYS A 55 -22.98 33.19 5.21
CA LYS A 55 -23.35 34.27 6.11
C LYS A 55 -23.05 33.84 7.55
N ALA A 56 -21.83 34.13 8.02
CA ALA A 56 -21.33 33.61 9.29
C ALA A 56 -22.22 33.97 10.50
N ASP A 57 -22.76 35.18 10.55
CA ASP A 57 -23.62 35.64 11.64
C ASP A 57 -24.89 34.79 11.76
N ARG A 58 -25.59 34.62 10.64
CA ARG A 58 -26.84 33.85 10.58
C ARG A 58 -26.61 32.39 10.89
N ILE A 59 -25.53 31.81 10.34
CA ILE A 59 -25.18 30.41 10.62
C ILE A 59 -24.90 30.21 12.11
N SER A 60 -24.16 31.14 12.72
CA SER A 60 -23.85 31.08 14.15
C SER A 60 -25.10 31.10 15.02
N GLU A 61 -26.07 31.96 14.70
CA GLU A 61 -27.36 31.99 15.41
C GLU A 61 -28.12 30.67 15.27
N TRP A 62 -28.15 30.08 14.08
CA TRP A 62 -28.85 28.82 13.85
C TRP A 62 -28.16 27.63 14.53
N LEU A 63 -26.84 27.60 14.55
CA LEU A 63 -26.07 26.62 15.33
C LEU A 63 -26.36 26.75 16.83
N ALA A 64 -26.44 27.98 17.36
CA ALA A 64 -26.81 28.22 18.75
C ALA A 64 -28.25 27.77 19.08
N LYS A 65 -29.16 27.84 18.10
CA LYS A 65 -30.54 27.30 18.20
C LYS A 65 -30.61 25.76 18.06
N GLY A 66 -29.47 25.08 17.92
CA GLY A 66 -29.41 23.61 17.82
C GLY A 66 -29.58 23.06 16.40
N ALA A 67 -29.43 23.88 15.36
CA ALA A 67 -29.44 23.39 13.99
C ALA A 67 -28.23 22.48 13.74
N GLN A 68 -28.46 21.30 13.18
CA GLN A 68 -27.36 20.37 12.86
C GLN A 68 -26.94 20.48 11.39
N PRO A 69 -25.66 20.76 11.09
CA PRO A 69 -25.17 20.75 9.72
C PRO A 69 -25.01 19.32 9.20
N THR A 70 -25.23 19.13 7.90
CA THR A 70 -24.85 17.89 7.19
C THR A 70 -23.34 17.80 6.98
N ASP A 71 -22.78 16.60 6.80
CA ASP A 71 -21.31 16.38 6.70
C ASP A 71 -20.60 17.34 5.72
N ARG A 72 -21.16 17.51 4.51
CA ARG A 72 -20.58 18.41 3.52
C ARG A 72 -20.63 19.88 3.95
N VAL A 73 -21.71 20.30 4.61
CA VAL A 73 -21.84 21.65 5.15
C VAL A 73 -20.88 21.84 6.32
N ALA A 74 -20.78 20.86 7.22
CA ALA A 74 -19.83 20.87 8.34
C ALA A 74 -18.39 21.07 7.85
N ARG A 75 -18.01 20.42 6.74
CA ARG A 75 -16.72 20.66 6.08
C ARG A 75 -16.53 22.09 5.59
N PHE A 76 -17.57 22.72 5.03
CA PHE A 76 -17.48 24.13 4.61
C PHE A 76 -17.34 25.06 5.81
N LEU A 77 -18.09 24.80 6.88
CA LEU A 77 -18.03 25.58 8.11
C LEU A 77 -16.68 25.45 8.81
N SER A 78 -16.05 24.27 8.78
CA SER A 78 -14.72 24.06 9.37
C SER A 78 -13.59 24.72 8.57
N GLN A 79 -13.82 25.05 7.30
CA GLN A 79 -12.85 25.73 6.44
C GLN A 79 -12.98 27.25 6.47
N ASP A 80 -14.02 27.77 7.10
CA ASP A 80 -14.28 29.20 7.21
C ASP A 80 -13.73 29.71 8.54
N GLU A 81 -12.87 30.72 8.50
CA GLU A 81 -12.17 31.26 9.68
C GLU A 81 -13.14 31.77 10.77
N ALA A 82 -14.29 32.34 10.40
CA ALA A 82 -15.24 32.90 11.35
C ALA A 82 -16.08 31.83 12.08
N LEU A 83 -16.16 30.63 11.51
CA LEU A 83 -16.97 29.51 11.99
C LEU A 83 -16.12 28.32 12.43
N ALA A 84 -14.80 28.40 12.23
CA ALA A 84 -13.81 27.44 12.71
C ALA A 84 -14.02 27.21 14.22
N GLY A 85 -14.15 25.94 14.60
CA GLY A 85 -14.37 25.53 15.99
C GLY A 85 -15.84 25.41 16.45
N LYS A 86 -16.81 25.99 15.73
CA LYS A 86 -18.25 25.82 16.08
C LYS A 86 -18.81 24.47 15.67
N VAL A 87 -18.19 23.83 14.68
CA VAL A 87 -18.59 22.52 14.16
C VAL A 87 -17.38 21.63 14.06
N LYS A 88 -17.40 20.48 14.75
CA LYS A 88 -16.37 19.46 14.66
C LYS A 88 -16.61 18.63 13.40
N TRP A 89 -15.91 18.95 12.32
CA TRP A 89 -15.82 18.08 11.16
C TRP A 89 -14.54 17.25 11.26
N THR A 90 -14.67 15.93 11.34
CA THR A 90 -13.54 15.00 11.28
C THR A 90 -13.61 14.24 9.98
N GLN A 91 -12.54 14.29 9.18
CA GLN A 91 -12.44 13.41 8.02
C GLN A 91 -12.46 11.96 8.50
N SER A 92 -13.43 11.17 8.06
CA SER A 92 -13.44 9.74 8.39
C SER A 92 -12.21 9.08 7.76
N ASN A 93 -11.28 8.65 8.58
CA ASN A 93 -10.22 7.73 8.17
C ASN A 93 -10.71 6.32 8.50
N ASN A 94 -10.70 5.41 7.51
CA ASN A 94 -10.94 3.99 7.74
C ASN A 94 -9.62 3.23 7.60
N PRO A 95 -8.90 2.98 8.71
CA PRO A 95 -7.58 2.35 8.70
C PRO A 95 -7.61 0.94 8.10
N ASN A 96 -8.74 0.24 8.19
CA ASN A 96 -8.88 -1.13 7.69
C ASN A 96 -8.95 -1.21 6.15
N LYS A 97 -9.24 -0.10 5.45
CA LYS A 97 -9.25 -0.07 3.98
C LYS A 97 -7.84 -0.21 3.39
N ALA A 98 -6.82 0.21 4.12
CA ALA A 98 -5.42 0.14 3.70
C ALA A 98 -4.77 -1.22 3.99
N GLN A 99 -5.42 -2.08 4.77
CA GLN A 99 -4.85 -3.38 5.07
C GLN A 99 -4.89 -4.31 3.85
N PRO A 100 -3.79 -5.03 3.54
CA PRO A 100 -3.79 -6.08 2.54
C PRO A 100 -4.88 -7.11 2.84
N GLY A 101 -5.52 -7.67 1.81
CA GLY A 101 -6.52 -8.72 2.02
C GLY A 101 -5.93 -9.95 2.73
N LYS A 102 -6.77 -10.76 3.39
CA LYS A 102 -6.34 -11.94 4.18
C LYS A 102 -5.35 -12.85 3.43
N LYS A 103 -5.64 -13.16 2.16
CA LYS A 103 -4.75 -13.97 1.30
C LYS A 103 -3.36 -13.36 1.06
N ALA A 104 -3.26 -12.02 1.02
CA ALA A 104 -1.97 -11.35 0.88
C ALA A 104 -1.19 -11.39 2.20
N GLN A 105 -1.88 -11.29 3.34
CA GLN A 105 -1.28 -11.43 4.67
C GLN A 105 -0.79 -12.87 4.90
N GLU A 106 -1.61 -13.87 4.55
CA GLU A 106 -1.25 -15.29 4.64
C GLU A 106 -0.03 -15.61 3.78
N ARG A 107 0.02 -15.12 2.54
CA ARG A 107 1.19 -15.31 1.66
C ARG A 107 2.44 -14.60 2.17
N ALA A 108 2.30 -13.41 2.74
CA ALA A 108 3.42 -12.69 3.35
C ALA A 108 3.93 -13.42 4.60
N ALA A 109 3.01 -13.96 5.41
CA ALA A 109 3.35 -14.76 6.59
C ALA A 109 4.03 -16.08 6.21
N GLU A 110 3.52 -16.79 5.20
CA GLU A 110 4.14 -18.03 4.69
C GLU A 110 5.54 -17.77 4.12
N ARG A 111 5.73 -16.68 3.37
CA ARG A 111 7.05 -16.28 2.87
C ARG A 111 8.01 -15.92 4.01
N ALA A 112 7.53 -15.19 5.01
CA ALA A 112 8.33 -14.82 6.17
C ALA A 112 8.70 -16.05 7.02
N GLN A 113 7.77 -17.00 7.19
CA GLN A 113 8.04 -18.28 7.85
C GLN A 113 9.09 -19.08 7.10
N ARG A 114 8.92 -19.24 5.78
CA ARG A 114 9.90 -19.94 4.93
C ARG A 114 11.28 -19.30 4.97
N GLU A 115 11.36 -17.97 5.04
CA GLU A 115 12.62 -17.24 5.15
C GLU A 115 13.26 -17.40 6.53
N ALA A 116 12.46 -17.38 7.61
CA ALA A 116 12.91 -17.66 8.97
C ALA A 116 13.42 -19.10 9.11
N ASP A 117 12.66 -20.09 8.63
CA ASP A 117 13.04 -21.50 8.66
C ASP A 117 14.33 -21.75 7.88
N ARG A 118 14.50 -21.09 6.73
CA ARG A 118 15.75 -21.16 5.94
C ARG A 118 16.93 -20.53 6.68
N ALA A 119 16.73 -19.38 7.31
CA ALA A 119 17.77 -18.70 8.08
C ALA A 119 18.18 -19.51 9.32
N GLU A 120 17.22 -20.15 10.00
CA GLU A 120 17.49 -21.03 11.13
C GLU A 120 18.21 -22.30 10.70
N ALA A 121 17.80 -22.92 9.58
CA ALA A 121 18.52 -24.08 9.02
C ALA A 121 19.95 -23.73 8.58
N GLU A 122 20.17 -22.55 7.99
CA GLU A 122 21.51 -22.08 7.64
C GLU A 122 22.36 -21.76 8.88
N ALA A 123 21.76 -21.20 9.94
CA ALA A 123 22.44 -20.96 11.21
C ALA A 123 22.80 -22.29 11.90
N ALA A 124 21.88 -23.25 11.97
CA ALA A 124 22.12 -24.57 12.53
C ALA A 124 23.21 -25.33 11.76
N ALA A 125 23.20 -25.29 10.42
CA ALA A 125 24.24 -25.90 9.60
C ALA A 125 25.62 -25.26 9.82
N LYS A 126 25.69 -23.95 10.06
CA LYS A 126 26.95 -23.26 10.41
C LYS A 126 27.45 -23.63 11.80
N VAL A 127 26.55 -23.84 12.76
CA VAL A 127 26.91 -24.29 14.12
C VAL A 127 27.42 -25.73 14.10
N GLU A 128 26.71 -26.64 13.42
CA GLU A 128 27.13 -28.04 13.24
C GLU A 128 28.47 -28.15 12.49
N ALA A 129 28.67 -27.35 11.44
CA ALA A 129 29.95 -27.33 10.72
C ALA A 129 31.10 -26.77 11.58
N ALA A 130 30.83 -25.79 12.44
CA ALA A 130 31.81 -25.28 13.39
C ALA A 130 32.13 -26.31 14.47
N GLU A 131 31.14 -27.02 15.00
CA GLU A 131 31.30 -28.06 16.02
C GLU A 131 32.04 -29.29 15.46
N ALA A 132 31.71 -29.73 14.23
CA ALA A 132 32.43 -30.79 13.54
C ALA A 132 33.89 -30.41 13.24
N ALA A 133 34.16 -29.15 12.86
CA ALA A 133 35.51 -28.66 12.65
C ALA A 133 36.32 -28.58 13.97
N VAL A 134 35.68 -28.28 15.10
CA VAL A 134 36.30 -28.32 16.42
C VAL A 134 36.60 -29.76 16.81
N ARG A 135 35.64 -30.69 16.67
CA ARG A 135 35.82 -32.10 16.98
C ARG A 135 36.90 -32.77 16.12
N ALA A 136 36.97 -32.46 14.83
CA ALA A 136 38.02 -32.96 13.94
C ALA A 136 39.42 -32.45 14.33
N LYS A 137 39.53 -31.22 14.83
CA LYS A 137 40.79 -30.69 15.37
C LYS A 137 41.17 -31.36 16.70
N GLU A 138 40.20 -31.70 17.53
CA GLU A 138 40.41 -32.39 18.81
C GLU A 138 40.84 -33.85 18.60
N GLU A 139 40.21 -34.57 17.66
CA GLU A 139 40.58 -35.93 17.27
C GLU A 139 41.97 -35.98 16.58
N ALA A 140 42.32 -34.97 15.78
CA ALA A 140 43.66 -34.85 15.19
C ALA A 140 44.74 -34.53 16.24
N ALA A 141 44.42 -33.75 17.27
CA ALA A 141 45.32 -33.49 18.39
C ALA A 141 45.54 -34.75 19.25
N ALA A 142 44.49 -35.54 19.50
CA ALA A 142 44.58 -36.82 20.21
C ALA A 142 45.36 -37.89 19.42
N ALA A 143 45.20 -37.94 18.09
CA ALA A 143 45.98 -38.84 17.23
C ALA A 143 47.47 -38.45 17.17
N ALA A 144 47.78 -37.15 17.18
CA ALA A 144 49.16 -36.65 17.27
C ALA A 144 49.80 -36.91 18.65
N GLU A 145 48.99 -37.00 19.71
CA GLU A 145 49.45 -37.41 21.04
C GLU A 145 49.71 -38.93 21.11
N ALA A 146 48.85 -39.75 20.49
CA ALA A 146 49.03 -41.20 20.41
C ALA A 146 50.24 -41.61 19.54
N ALA A 147 50.53 -40.87 18.47
CA ALA A 147 51.69 -41.12 17.59
C ALA A 147 53.05 -40.81 18.26
N LYS A 148 53.08 -40.15 19.42
CA LYS A 148 54.30 -39.99 20.24
C LYS A 148 54.60 -41.21 21.12
N ASN A 149 53.77 -42.25 21.11
CA ASN A 149 53.90 -43.41 21.99
C ASN A 149 53.78 -44.77 21.25
N ALA A 150 54.53 -44.98 20.16
CA ALA A 150 54.96 -46.30 19.66
C ALA A 150 56.11 -46.15 18.63
N PRO A 151 57.15 -47.01 18.63
CA PRO A 151 58.44 -46.75 18.00
C PRO A 151 58.52 -47.11 16.50
N ALA A 152 59.48 -46.42 15.87
CA ALA A 152 59.90 -46.41 14.46
C ALA A 152 60.33 -47.75 13.85
N VAL A 153 60.14 -47.88 12.52
CA VAL A 153 61.09 -48.28 11.43
C VAL A 153 60.28 -48.12 10.10
N GLU A 154 60.56 -47.11 9.25
CA GLU A 154 61.39 -47.18 7.99
C GLU A 154 60.71 -48.06 6.91
N GLU A 155 60.42 -47.69 5.67
CA GLU A 155 60.95 -46.72 4.70
C GLU A 155 59.91 -46.55 3.55
N ALA A 156 59.94 -45.43 2.82
CA ALA A 156 59.13 -45.12 1.63
C ALA A 156 59.88 -45.60 0.34
N PRO A 157 59.61 -45.14 -0.91
CA PRO A 157 58.41 -44.59 -1.59
C PRO A 157 58.25 -45.06 -3.09
N ALA A 158 57.29 -44.42 -3.79
CA ALA A 158 57.21 -44.10 -5.25
C ALA A 158 56.65 -45.18 -6.21
N GLU A 159 55.84 -44.92 -7.26
CA GLU A 159 55.59 -43.72 -8.09
C GLU A 159 54.34 -43.88 -9.03
N GLU A 160 53.69 -42.74 -9.39
CA GLU A 160 53.02 -42.32 -10.68
C GLU A 160 51.95 -43.17 -11.44
N ALA A 161 50.97 -42.66 -12.23
CA ALA A 161 50.59 -41.36 -12.84
C ALA A 161 49.06 -41.39 -13.21
N ALA A 162 48.27 -40.30 -13.12
CA ALA A 162 47.81 -39.34 -14.18
C ALA A 162 47.26 -39.99 -15.49
N ALA A 163 46.25 -39.54 -16.25
CA ALA A 163 45.32 -38.40 -16.38
C ALA A 163 44.17 -38.85 -17.35
N GLU A 164 42.90 -38.44 -17.18
CA GLU A 164 42.14 -37.40 -17.93
C GLU A 164 41.99 -37.57 -19.47
N GLU A 165 40.74 -37.72 -19.98
CA GLU A 165 40.13 -36.83 -21.01
C GLU A 165 38.66 -37.18 -21.33
N ALA A 166 37.83 -36.14 -21.48
CA ALA A 166 36.50 -36.15 -22.10
C ALA A 166 36.62 -35.75 -23.59
N PRO A 167 35.59 -35.93 -24.44
CA PRO A 167 34.75 -34.77 -24.77
C PRO A 167 33.27 -35.06 -25.12
N ALA A 168 32.47 -33.98 -25.09
CA ALA A 168 31.11 -33.80 -25.63
C ALA A 168 31.14 -33.71 -27.19
N ALA A 169 30.08 -33.64 -28.00
CA ALA A 169 28.66 -33.25 -27.91
C ALA A 169 27.96 -33.65 -29.24
N GLU A 170 26.62 -33.81 -29.27
CA GLU A 170 25.82 -33.55 -30.49
C GLU A 170 24.35 -33.24 -30.13
N ALA A 171 23.82 -32.13 -30.64
CA ALA A 171 22.44 -31.67 -30.46
C ALA A 171 21.81 -31.40 -31.84
N ALA A 172 20.52 -31.76 -31.93
CA ALA A 172 19.69 -31.81 -33.12
C ALA A 172 18.95 -30.50 -33.47
N ALA A 173 18.62 -30.36 -34.77
CA ALA A 173 17.36 -29.87 -35.40
C ALA A 173 16.76 -28.49 -34.97
N GLU A 174 15.93 -27.73 -35.70
CA GLU A 174 15.15 -27.85 -36.94
C GLU A 174 14.61 -26.45 -37.33
N GLU A 175 14.33 -26.27 -38.63
CA GLU A 175 13.33 -25.44 -39.34
C GLU A 175 12.95 -23.97 -39.06
N ALA A 176 12.73 -23.29 -40.20
CA ALA A 176 12.12 -21.98 -40.48
C ALA A 176 10.55 -22.08 -40.48
N PRO A 177 9.70 -21.08 -40.85
CA PRO A 177 9.87 -20.05 -41.89
C PRO A 177 9.32 -18.65 -41.57
N ALA A 178 9.30 -17.81 -42.60
CA ALA A 178 9.15 -16.36 -42.65
C ALA A 178 7.78 -15.85 -43.19
N ALA A 179 7.69 -14.52 -43.33
CA ALA A 179 6.76 -13.64 -44.08
C ALA A 179 5.64 -12.96 -43.26
N GLU A 180 5.68 -11.62 -43.06
CA GLU A 180 5.13 -10.50 -43.88
C GLU A 180 3.61 -10.32 -43.60
N GLU A 181 3.04 -9.15 -43.27
CA GLU A 181 2.93 -7.90 -44.03
C GLU A 181 2.36 -6.74 -43.16
N ALA A 182 2.45 -5.53 -43.71
CA ALA A 182 2.06 -4.25 -43.14
C ALA A 182 0.54 -3.95 -43.24
N THR A 183 0.02 -3.12 -42.32
CA THR A 183 -1.18 -2.29 -42.57
C THR A 183 -1.06 -0.95 -41.84
N GLU A 184 -0.86 0.10 -42.63
CA GLU A 184 -1.17 1.50 -42.32
C GLU A 184 -2.42 1.84 -43.12
N GLU A 185 -3.55 2.18 -42.48
CA GLU A 185 -4.53 3.10 -43.07
C GLU A 185 -5.42 3.71 -41.97
N LYS A 186 -5.28 5.03 -41.79
CA LYS A 186 -6.24 5.90 -41.11
C LYS A 186 -7.31 6.29 -42.12
N SER A 187 -8.57 6.00 -41.83
CA SER A 187 -9.73 6.62 -42.46
C SER A 187 -10.82 6.92 -41.41
N GLU A 188 -11.60 7.96 -41.74
CA GLU A 188 -12.55 8.75 -40.95
C GLU A 188 -13.73 8.01 -40.30
N GLY A 189 -14.34 8.66 -39.29
CA GLY A 189 -15.65 8.32 -38.71
C GLY A 189 -15.96 9.06 -37.42
#